data_AF-A0A966PW21-F1
#
_entry.id   AF-A0A966PW21-F1
#
_cell.length_a   1.000
_cell.length_b   1.000
_cell.length_c   1.000
_cell.angle_alpha   90.00
_cell.angle_beta   90.00
_cell.angle_gamma   90.00
#
_symmetry.space_group_name_H-M   'P 1'
#
loop_
_entity.id
_entity.type
_entity.pdbx_description
1 polymer ?
#
loop_
_entity_poly.entity_id
_entity_poly.type
_entity_poly.pdbx_seq_one_letter_code
_entity_poly.pdbx_strand_id
1 'polypeptide(L)' 'MAEEVKKKNPIPSLAGYGGVRSLQKKLERSTTLQQNREAVSYSLLCMANTKLTDIMEWDEQGNIKVKPSKDIPDHA' A
#
# COMPACT_ATOMS: atom_id res chain seq x y z
N MET A 1 -24.51 31.85 -6.47
CA MET A 1 -24.29 30.69 -7.37
C MET A 1 -22.86 30.24 -7.14
N ALA A 2 -22.66 29.11 -6.45
CA ALA A 2 -21.32 28.58 -6.21
C ALA A 2 -20.96 27.66 -7.37
N GLU A 3 -19.86 27.95 -8.04
CA GLU A 3 -19.36 27.21 -9.20
C GLU A 3 -18.71 25.90 -8.70
N GLU A 4 -19.25 24.76 -9.12
CA GLU A 4 -18.69 23.45 -8.77
C GLU A 4 -17.37 23.23 -9.49
N VAL A 5 -16.26 23.24 -8.75
CA VAL A 5 -14.93 22.89 -9.25
C VAL A 5 -14.94 21.42 -9.67
N LYS A 6 -15.08 21.17 -10.98
CA LYS A 6 -14.99 19.83 -11.56
C LYS A 6 -13.63 19.22 -11.23
N LYS A 7 -13.63 18.27 -10.29
CA LYS A 7 -12.47 17.42 -10.01
C LYS A 7 -12.06 16.76 -11.32
N LYS A 8 -10.86 17.09 -11.82
CA LYS A 8 -10.30 16.45 -13.01
C LYS A 8 -10.20 14.96 -12.72
N ASN A 9 -11.02 14.16 -13.40
CA ASN A 9 -10.85 12.72 -13.39
C ASN A 9 -9.45 12.43 -13.96
N PRO A 10 -8.57 11.73 -13.23
CA PRO A 10 -7.19 11.45 -13.67
C PRO A 10 -7.14 10.49 -14.87
N ILE A 11 -8.30 10.06 -15.36
CA ILE A 11 -8.47 9.04 -16.39
C ILE A 11 -9.11 9.71 -17.61
N PRO A 12 -8.46 9.65 -18.79
CA PRO A 12 -9.06 10.13 -20.03
C PRO A 12 -10.26 9.27 -20.44
N SER A 13 -11.23 9.89 -21.14
CA SER A 13 -12.37 9.15 -21.68
C SER A 13 -11.90 8.07 -22.65
N LEU A 14 -12.38 6.85 -22.44
CA LEU A 14 -12.05 5.69 -23.28
C LEU A 14 -12.97 5.59 -24.52
N ALA A 15 -13.95 6.49 -24.67
CA ALA A 15 -14.87 6.50 -25.80
C ALA A 15 -14.10 6.68 -27.12
N GLY A 16 -14.12 5.66 -27.99
CA GLY A 16 -13.46 5.66 -29.30
C GLY A 16 -12.29 4.67 -29.45
N TYR A 17 -11.82 4.06 -28.36
CA TYR A 17 -10.79 3.01 -28.44
C TYR A 17 -11.40 1.62 -28.67
N GLY A 18 -10.87 0.84 -29.61
CA GLY A 18 -11.25 -0.58 -29.74
C GLY A 18 -10.79 -1.39 -28.52
N GLY A 19 -11.62 -2.29 -27.98
CA GLY A 19 -11.24 -3.16 -26.86
C GLY A 19 -11.35 -2.55 -25.45
N VAL A 20 -12.05 -1.43 -25.31
CA VAL A 20 -12.26 -0.67 -24.05
C VAL A 20 -12.67 -1.51 -22.85
N ARG A 21 -13.44 -2.60 -23.03
CA ARG A 21 -13.93 -3.43 -21.92
C ARG A 21 -12.78 -4.02 -21.09
N SER A 22 -11.66 -4.35 -21.71
CA SER A 22 -10.48 -4.91 -21.03
C SER A 22 -9.73 -3.84 -20.23
N LEU A 23 -9.59 -2.63 -20.79
CA LEU A 23 -8.99 -1.46 -20.14
C LEU A 23 -9.84 -0.98 -18.98
N GLN A 24 -11.15 -0.86 -19.19
CA GLN A 24 -12.11 -0.47 -18.16
C GLN A 24 -12.11 -1.45 -17.00
N LYS A 25 -12.10 -2.77 -17.26
CA LYS A 25 -12.00 -3.80 -16.21
C LYS A 25 -10.67 -3.74 -15.43
N LYS A 26 -9.57 -3.32 -16.06
CA LYS A 26 -8.28 -3.09 -15.37
C LYS A 26 -8.32 -1.83 -14.51
N LEU A 27 -9.00 -0.79 -14.98
CA LEU A 27 -9.07 0.52 -14.33
C LEU A 27 -10.07 0.56 -13.17
N GLU A 28 -11.19 -0.15 -13.31
CA GLU A 28 -12.18 -0.40 -12.26
C GLU A 28 -11.57 -1.12 -11.06
N ARG A 29 -10.53 -1.92 -11.28
CA ARG A 29 -9.99 -2.79 -10.24
C ARG A 29 -9.25 -2.08 -9.11
N SER A 30 -8.93 -0.79 -9.21
CA SER A 30 -8.57 -0.09 -7.96
C SER A 30 -8.44 1.43 -8.01
N THR A 31 -9.56 2.13 -8.05
CA THR A 31 -9.55 3.55 -7.62
C THR A 31 -9.11 3.67 -6.16
N THR A 32 -9.41 2.67 -5.31
CA THR A 32 -9.03 2.62 -3.89
C THR A 32 -7.54 2.41 -3.67
N LEU A 33 -6.87 1.48 -4.37
CA LEU A 33 -5.41 1.36 -4.28
C LEU A 33 -4.71 2.56 -4.91
N GLN A 34 -5.28 3.16 -5.96
CA GLN A 34 -4.69 4.35 -6.56
C GLN A 34 -4.77 5.58 -5.64
N GLN A 35 -5.88 5.75 -4.91
CA GLN A 35 -6.02 6.77 -3.87
C GLN A 35 -5.08 6.54 -2.68
N ASN A 36 -4.78 5.27 -2.36
CA ASN A 36 -3.93 4.88 -1.23
C ASN A 36 -2.54 4.40 -1.67
N ARG A 37 -2.06 4.80 -2.85
CA ARG A 37 -0.83 4.25 -3.45
C ARG A 37 0.38 4.43 -2.53
N GLU A 38 0.46 5.57 -1.86
CA GLU A 38 1.55 5.89 -0.94
C GLU A 38 1.52 5.01 0.32
N ALA A 39 0.34 4.86 0.95
CA ALA A 39 0.16 3.99 2.11
C ALA A 39 0.47 2.52 1.80
N VAL A 40 0.06 2.04 0.61
CA VAL A 40 0.36 0.68 0.15
C VAL A 40 1.86 0.52 -0.15
N SER A 41 2.49 1.53 -0.76
CA SER A 41 3.94 1.48 -1.02
C SER A 41 4.73 1.47 0.30
N TYR A 42 4.30 2.26 1.28
CA TYR A 42 4.90 2.31 2.61
C TYR A 42 4.79 0.96 3.31
N SER A 43 3.60 0.34 3.34
CA SER A 43 3.43 -0.98 3.97
C SER A 43 4.28 -2.06 3.29
N LEU A 44 4.39 -2.04 1.96
CA LEU A 44 5.27 -2.96 1.22
C LEU A 44 6.75 -2.76 1.57
N LEU A 45 7.20 -1.50 1.72
CA LEU A 45 8.56 -1.20 2.15
C LEU A 45 8.83 -1.64 3.58
N CYS A 46 7.87 -1.44 4.49
CA CYS A 46 7.95 -1.94 5.87
C CYS A 46 8.12 -3.46 5.85
N MET A 47 7.20 -4.20 5.22
CA MET A 47 7.26 -5.68 5.11
C MET A 47 8.55 -6.20 4.48
N ALA A 48 9.11 -5.46 3.52
CA ALA A 48 10.37 -5.85 2.88
C ALA A 48 11.58 -5.69 3.82
N ASN A 49 11.51 -4.72 4.75
CA ASN A 49 12.61 -4.41 5.67
C ASN A 49 12.47 -5.08 7.03
N THR A 50 11.25 -5.51 7.43
CA THR A 50 11.01 -6.19 8.70
C THR A 50 11.85 -7.45 8.82
N LYS A 51 12.65 -7.56 9.88
CA LYS A 51 13.39 -8.77 10.21
C LYS A 51 12.83 -9.39 11.49
N LEU A 52 12.96 -10.70 11.57
CA LEU A 52 12.57 -11.46 12.76
C LEU A 52 13.27 -10.96 14.04
N THR A 53 14.50 -10.48 13.89
CA THR A 53 15.33 -9.88 14.95
C THR A 53 14.81 -8.54 15.50
N ASP A 54 13.89 -7.89 14.78
CA ASP A 54 13.29 -6.63 15.21
C ASP A 54 12.26 -6.86 16.33
N ILE A 55 11.70 -8.07 16.40
CA ILE A 55 10.65 -8.45 17.35
C ILE A 55 11.20 -9.35 18.46
N MET A 56 12.20 -10.20 18.16
CA MET A 56 12.72 -11.15 19.13
C MET A 56 14.23 -11.36 19.05
N GLU A 57 14.80 -11.72 20.18
CA GLU A 57 16.20 -12.12 20.31
C GLU A 57 16.26 -13.64 20.49
N TRP A 58 17.19 -14.26 19.78
CA TRP A 58 17.49 -15.68 19.88
C TRP A 58 18.96 -15.85 20.23
N ASP A 59 19.23 -16.41 21.41
CA ASP A 59 20.60 -16.71 21.83
C ASP A 59 21.10 -18.06 21.27
N GLU A 60 22.41 -18.26 21.25
CA GLU A 60 23.04 -19.51 20.80
C GLU A 60 22.71 -20.72 21.70
N GLN A 61 22.14 -20.47 22.89
CA GLN A 61 21.72 -21.49 23.85
C GLN A 61 20.28 -21.97 23.62
N GLY A 62 19.57 -21.39 22.64
CA GLY A 62 18.22 -21.79 22.27
C GLY A 62 17.10 -21.06 23.02
N ASN A 63 17.41 -20.04 23.83
CA ASN A 63 16.39 -19.23 24.50
C ASN A 63 15.90 -18.12 23.57
N ILE A 64 14.57 -17.97 23.53
CA ILE A 64 13.88 -16.95 22.73
C ILE A 64 13.22 -15.96 23.68
N LYS A 65 13.49 -14.66 23.48
CA LYS A 65 12.83 -13.57 24.20
C LYS A 65 12.21 -12.58 23.24
N VAL A 66 10.94 -12.27 23.46
CA VAL A 66 10.22 -11.22 22.72
C VAL A 66 10.54 -9.87 23.33
N LYS A 67 10.86 -8.89 22.48
CA LYS A 67 11.15 -7.53 22.93
C LYS A 67 9.88 -6.83 23.45
N PRO A 68 9.99 -5.93 24.43
CA PRO A 68 8.88 -5.07 24.82
C PRO A 68 8.36 -4.26 23.62
N SER A 69 7.05 -4.04 23.52
CA SER A 69 6.45 -3.35 22.37
C SER A 69 6.99 -1.94 22.11
N LYS A 70 7.57 -1.28 23.12
CA LYS A 70 8.19 0.04 22.98
C LYS A 70 9.52 0.01 22.22
N ASP A 71 10.17 -1.14 22.19
CA ASP A 71 11.47 -1.35 21.56
C ASP A 71 11.34 -1.98 20.17
N ILE A 72 10.11 -2.34 19.77
CA ILE A 72 9.79 -2.83 18.43
C ILE A 72 9.62 -1.59 17.52
N PRO A 73 10.36 -1.49 16.41
CA PRO A 73 10.24 -0.37 15.48
C PRO A 73 8.84 -0.29 14.85
N ASP A 74 8.32 0.92 14.60
CA ASP A 74 6.98 1.12 13.98
C ASP A 74 6.81 0.50 12.60
N HIS A 75 7.92 0.16 11.93
CA HIS A 75 7.90 -0.49 10.63
C HIS A 75 7.87 -2.03 10.71
N ALA A 76 8.05 -2.61 11.91
CA ALA A 76 8.25 -4.03 12.17
C ALA A 76 6.97 -4.78 12.56
#